data_AF-A0A8X6I7F0-F1
#
_entry.id   AF-A0A8X6I7F0-F1
#
_cell.length_a   1.000
_cell.length_b   1.000
_cell.length_c   1.000
_cell.angle_alpha   90.00
_cell.angle_beta   90.00
_cell.angle_gamma   90.00
#
_symmetry.space_group_name_H-M   'P 1'
#
loop_
_entity.id
_entity.type
_entity.pdbx_description
1 polymer ?
#
loop_
_entity_poly.entity_id
_entity_poly.type
_entity_poly.pdbx_seq_one_letter_code
_entity_poly.pdbx_strand_id
1 'polypeptide(L)'
;MDRKINRRVCIKFCLILGKYATEILKMHLTIFVDESLKRTRVSECHSRCKVDPHSFEDVKRLKRPNTSKDENVGKLETSYEKIVV
;
A
#
# COMPACT_ATOMS: atom_id res chain seq x y z
N MET A 1 9.58 4.60 -15.82
CA MET A 1 9.03 3.80 -14.69
C MET A 1 9.71 4.25 -13.41
N ASP A 2 8.96 4.76 -12.43
CA ASP A 2 9.52 5.14 -11.14
C ASP A 2 10.00 3.91 -10.37
N ARG A 3 11.24 3.93 -9.85
CA ARG A 3 11.83 2.81 -9.08
C ARG A 3 10.96 2.37 -7.89
N LYS A 4 10.19 3.28 -7.29
CA LYS A 4 9.26 2.98 -6.20
C LYS A 4 8.05 2.16 -6.65
N ILE A 5 7.54 2.44 -7.86
CA ILE A 5 6.40 1.72 -8.45
C ILE A 5 6.84 0.30 -8.80
N ASN A 6 8.03 0.13 -9.38
CA ASN A 6 8.56 -1.18 -9.77
C ASN A 6 8.60 -2.20 -8.61
N ARG A 7 9.05 -1.78 -7.42
CA ARG A 7 9.12 -2.64 -6.22
C ARG A 7 7.75 -3.17 -5.80
N ARG A 8 6.71 -2.32 -5.85
CA ARG A 8 5.34 -2.70 -5.49
C ARG A 8 4.70 -3.58 -6.54
N VAL A 9 4.96 -3.29 -7.81
CA VAL A 9 4.53 -4.14 -8.93
C VAL A 9 5.12 -5.54 -8.78
N CYS A 10 6.38 -5.69 -8.36
CA CYS A 10 6.97 -6.99 -8.06
C CYS A 10 6.24 -7.74 -6.92
N ILE A 11 5.95 -7.07 -5.79
CA ILE A 11 5.20 -7.68 -4.67
C ILE A 11 3.85 -8.22 -5.14
N LYS A 12 3.16 -7.42 -5.96
CA LYS A 12 1.84 -7.73 -6.47
C LYS A 12 1.86 -8.86 -7.50
N PHE A 13 2.86 -8.86 -8.38
CA PHE A 13 3.10 -9.96 -9.31
C PHE A 13 3.31 -11.28 -8.54
N CYS A 14 4.14 -11.26 -7.50
CA CYS A 14 4.34 -12.46 -6.67
C CYS A 14 3.07 -12.88 -5.91
N LEU A 15 2.20 -11.94 -5.53
CA LEU A 15 0.90 -12.26 -4.93
C LEU A 15 -0.02 -12.98 -5.92
N ILE A 16 -0.09 -12.52 -7.17
CA ILE A 16 -0.87 -13.17 -8.24
C ILE A 16 -0.34 -14.57 -8.51
N LEU A 17 0.98 -14.78 -8.38
CA LEU A 17 1.61 -16.10 -8.47
C LEU A 17 1.36 -16.99 -7.24
N GLY A 18 0.62 -16.53 -6.23
CA GLY A 18 0.28 -17.29 -5.03
C GLY A 18 1.43 -17.43 -4.01
N LYS A 19 2.46 -16.58 -4.10
CA LYS A 19 3.60 -16.61 -3.17
C LYS A 19 3.22 -16.05 -1.81
N TYR A 20 3.77 -16.65 -0.75
CA TYR A 20 3.53 -16.19 0.61
C TYR A 20 4.36 -14.92 0.93
N ALA A 21 3.84 -14.07 1.82
CA ALA A 21 4.49 -12.82 2.23
C ALA A 21 5.97 -12.97 2.63
N THR A 22 6.34 -14.07 3.29
CA THR A 22 7.71 -14.37 3.71
C THR A 22 8.64 -14.67 2.53
N GLU A 23 8.12 -15.37 1.52
CA GLU A 23 8.85 -15.68 0.28
C GLU A 23 9.03 -14.41 -0.56
N ILE A 24 7.97 -13.61 -0.66
CA ILE A 24 7.99 -12.31 -1.34
C ILE A 24 9.00 -11.37 -0.68
N LEU A 25 9.06 -11.33 0.65
CA LEU A 25 10.05 -10.52 1.37
C LEU A 25 11.48 -10.96 1.04
N LYS A 26 11.75 -12.28 1.03
CA LYS A 26 13.09 -12.80 0.67
C LYS A 26 13.47 -12.40 -0.75
N MET A 27 12.59 -12.64 -1.72
CA MET A 27 12.80 -12.26 -3.12
C MET A 27 13.00 -10.75 -3.30
N HIS A 28 12.23 -9.95 -2.55
CA HIS A 28 12.35 -8.51 -2.59
C HIS A 28 13.68 -8.02 -2.00
N LEU A 29 14.18 -8.64 -0.93
CA LEU A 29 15.48 -8.31 -0.35
C LEU A 29 16.63 -8.72 -1.27
N THR A 30 16.51 -9.84 -2.00
CA THR A 30 17.55 -10.29 -2.93
C THR A 30 17.64 -9.43 -4.19
N ILE A 31 16.50 -8.95 -4.70
CA ILE A 31 16.45 -8.14 -5.94
C ILE A 31 16.78 -6.66 -5.65
N PHE A 32 16.36 -6.15 -4.48
CA PHE A 32 16.49 -4.75 -4.11
C PHE A 32 17.31 -4.59 -2.83
N VAL A 33 18.58 -4.99 -2.82
CA VAL A 33 19.42 -5.08 -1.61
C VAL A 33 19.42 -3.78 -0.78
N ASP A 34 19.83 -2.65 -1.36
CA ASP A 34 19.86 -1.35 -0.66
C ASP A 34 18.54 -0.58 -0.71
N GLU A 35 17.67 -1.02 -1.60
CA GLU A 35 16.46 -0.33 -2.01
C GLU A 35 15.21 -1.11 -1.57
N SER A 36 15.35 -2.07 -0.65
CA SER A 36 14.25 -2.94 -0.28
C SER A 36 13.16 -2.16 0.44
N LEU A 37 11.90 -2.58 0.27
CA LEU A 37 10.88 -2.16 1.21
C LEU A 37 11.15 -2.81 2.56
N LYS A 38 10.95 -2.06 3.65
CA LYS A 38 11.01 -2.60 5.00
C LYS A 38 9.99 -3.74 5.13
N ARG A 39 10.29 -4.74 5.96
CA ARG A 39 9.41 -5.89 6.24
C ARG A 39 7.96 -5.48 6.50
N THR A 40 7.75 -4.45 7.31
CA THR A 40 6.41 -3.91 7.63
C THR A 40 5.66 -3.42 6.38
N ARG A 41 6.36 -2.75 5.46
CA ARG A 41 5.78 -2.23 4.21
C ARG A 41 5.45 -3.35 3.22
N VAL A 42 6.30 -4.37 3.12
CA VAL A 42 6.01 -5.56 2.31
C VAL A 42 4.78 -6.28 2.84
N SER A 43 4.68 -6.47 4.16
CA SER A 43 3.52 -7.11 4.79
C SER A 43 2.23 -6.29 4.61
N GLU A 44 2.28 -4.98 4.80
CA GLU A 44 1.15 -4.06 4.58
C GLU A 44 0.68 -4.10 3.12
N CYS A 45 1.62 -4.02 2.17
CA CYS A 45 1.32 -4.09 0.75
C CYS A 45 0.72 -5.45 0.37
N HIS A 46 1.27 -6.55 0.88
CA HIS A 46 0.76 -7.89 0.65
C HIS A 46 -0.68 -8.07 1.15
N SER A 47 -0.99 -7.61 2.37
CA SER A 47 -2.35 -7.68 2.90
C SER A 47 -3.32 -6.79 2.13
N ARG A 48 -2.90 -5.59 1.70
CA ARG A 48 -3.73 -4.70 0.87
C ARG A 48 -4.00 -5.25 -0.51
N CYS A 49 -2.99 -5.82 -1.18
CA CYS A 49 -3.17 -6.38 -2.50
C CYS A 49 -4.09 -7.62 -2.51
N LYS A 50 -4.35 -8.25 -1.36
CA LYS A 50 -5.40 -9.26 -1.23
C LYS A 50 -6.82 -8.67 -1.27
N VAL A 51 -6.99 -7.44 -0.79
CA VAL A 51 -8.28 -6.74 -0.74
C VAL A 51 -8.53 -5.98 -2.03
N ASP A 52 -7.52 -5.23 -2.50
CA ASP A 52 -7.56 -4.47 -3.76
C ASP A 52 -6.37 -4.83 -4.65
N PRO A 53 -6.59 -5.70 -5.66
CA PRO A 53 -5.60 -6.05 -6.67
C PRO A 53 -5.31 -4.95 -7.69
N HIS A 54 -5.86 -3.73 -7.60
CA HIS A 54 -5.57 -2.63 -8.53
C HIS A 54 -4.80 -1.46 -7.90
N SER A 55 -4.71 -1.37 -6.57
CA SER A 55 -3.87 -0.35 -5.91
C SER A 55 -2.36 -0.56 -6.15
N PHE A 56 -1.65 0.50 -6.56
CA PHE A 56 -0.19 0.53 -6.70
C PHE A 56 0.45 1.68 -5.90
N GLU A 57 -0.29 2.77 -5.69
CA GLU A 57 0.18 3.95 -5.00
C GLU A 57 0.22 3.78 -3.48
N ASP A 58 1.03 4.62 -2.83
CA ASP A 58 0.87 4.84 -1.40
C ASP A 58 -0.47 5.51 -1.11
N VAL A 59 -1.15 5.02 -0.07
CA VAL A 59 -2.28 5.76 0.50
C VAL A 59 -1.74 7.12 0.93
N LYS A 60 -2.26 8.16 0.29
CA LYS A 60 -1.95 9.54 0.64
C LYS A 60 -2.29 9.70 2.12
N ARG A 61 -1.28 9.98 2.96
CA ARG A 61 -1.52 10.16 4.40
C ARG A 61 -2.57 11.24 4.55
N LEU A 62 -3.77 10.85 4.97
CA LEU A 62 -4.84 11.79 5.28
C LEU A 62 -4.33 12.64 6.44
N LYS A 63 -4.24 13.95 6.21
CA LYS A 63 -3.97 14.87 7.32
C LYS A 63 -5.14 14.74 8.29
N ARG A 64 -4.83 14.76 9.60
CA ARG A 64 -5.87 14.78 10.64
C ARG A 64 -6.88 15.87 10.28
N PRO A 65 -8.19 15.56 10.18
CA PRO A 65 -9.20 16.56 9.89
C PRO A 65 -9.05 17.71 10.89
N ASN A 66 -8.91 18.93 10.38
CA ASN A 66 -8.80 20.10 11.23
C ASN A 66 -10.22 20.46 11.70
N THR A 67 -10.53 20.30 12.98
CA THR A 67 -11.87 20.53 13.53
C THR A 67 -12.25 22.02 13.61
N SER A 68 -11.32 22.94 13.33
CA SER A 68 -11.56 24.39 13.41
C SER A 68 -12.29 24.99 12.19
N LYS A 69 -12.50 24.23 11.11
CA LYS A 69 -13.16 24.73 9.87
C LYS A 69 -14.37 23.86 9.50
N ASP A 70 -15.54 24.48 9.35
CA ASP A 70 -16.80 23.83 8.96
C ASP A 70 -16.75 23.17 7.57
N GLU A 71 -15.82 23.58 6.71
CA GLU A 71 -15.55 22.99 5.38
C GLU A 71 -15.18 21.49 5.43
N ASN A 72 -14.91 20.95 6.62
CA ASN A 72 -14.46 19.58 6.83
C ASN A 72 -15.59 18.61 7.16
N VAL A 73 -16.79 19.08 7.53
CA VAL A 73 -17.92 18.20 7.90
C VAL A 73 -18.34 17.33 6.71
N GLY A 74 -18.45 17.89 5.50
CA GLY A 74 -18.77 17.11 4.29
C GLY A 74 -17.64 16.21 3.75
N LYS A 75 -16.38 16.47 4.13
CA LYS A 75 -15.22 15.64 3.73
C LYS A 75 -15.04 14.43 4.64
N LEU A 76 -15.64 14.46 5.83
CA LEU A 76 -15.62 13.34 6.76
C LEU A 76 -16.44 12.17 6.21
N GLU A 77 -17.67 12.40 5.73
CA GLU A 77 -18.54 11.34 5.20
C GLU A 77 -17.89 10.57 4.03
N THR A 78 -17.30 11.29 3.07
CA THR A 78 -16.57 10.68 1.94
C THR A 78 -15.28 9.97 2.33
N SER A 79 -14.71 10.27 3.50
CA SER A 79 -13.54 9.55 4.03
C SER A 79 -13.92 8.28 4.79
N TYR A 80 -15.10 8.24 5.44
CA TYR A 80 -15.63 7.05 6.10
C TYR A 80 -16.17 6.03 5.10
N GLU A 81 -16.83 6.45 4.02
CA GLU A 81 -17.29 5.53 2.97
C GLU A 81 -16.13 4.80 2.26
N LYS A 82 -14.99 5.47 2.05
CA LYS A 82 -13.80 4.87 1.42
C LYS A 82 -13.04 3.90 2.32
N ILE A 83 -13.38 3.81 3.61
CA ILE A 83 -12.77 2.90 4.58
C ILE A 83 -13.64 1.64 4.76
N VAL A 84 -14.92 1.68 4.34
CA VAL A 84 -15.91 0.61 4.57
C VAL A 84 -16.23 -0.20 3.30
N VAL A 85 -15.48 -0.02 2.21
CA VAL A 85 -15.57 -0.86 0.99
C VAL A 85 -14.34 -1.74 0.85
#